data_AF-A0A3C0PJ94-F1
#
_entry.id   AF-A0A3C0PJ94-F1
#
_cell.length_a   1.000
_cell.length_b   1.000
_cell.length_c   1.000
_cell.angle_alpha   90.00
_cell.angle_beta   90.00
_cell.angle_gamma   90.00
#
_symmetry.space_group_name_H-M   'P 1'
#
loop_
_entity.id
_entity.type
_entity.pdbx_description
1 polymer ?
#
loop_
_entity_poly.entity_id
_entity_poly.type
_entity_poly.pdbx_seq_one_letter_code
_entity_poly.pdbx_strand_id
1 'polypeptide(L)'
;RVASYYHDIGKIDKASYFIENMTTHEKSKHTKLSPNLSALIISSHVKDGADLAKKYKLPRVIRDAIMQHHGTSTVSYFYEKAREQNPHMPVQEELFRYSGPLPQTRENAIIMLADSVEAASRSLATSSPKLLRDLVKKIIHDKFSSAQLDQSNLTLRDLDEIVEGFMPILQGIFHTRDPITKERR
;
A
#
# COMPACT_ATOMS: atom_id res chain seq x y z
N ARG A 1 7.84 2.66 -13.64
CA ARG A 1 7.71 1.21 -13.95
C ARG A 1 8.81 0.36 -13.33
N VAL A 2 10.11 0.61 -13.54
CA VAL A 2 11.15 -0.27 -12.94
C VAL A 2 11.11 -0.21 -11.41
N ALA A 3 11.02 1.00 -10.85
CA ALA A 3 10.96 1.19 -9.39
C ALA A 3 9.81 0.43 -8.70
N SER A 4 8.64 0.29 -9.35
CA SER A 4 7.51 -0.45 -8.79
C SER A 4 7.76 -1.97 -8.71
N TYR A 5 8.72 -2.52 -9.45
CA TYR A 5 9.13 -3.92 -9.25
C TYR A 5 9.91 -4.14 -7.95
N TYR A 6 10.49 -3.07 -7.39
CA TYR A 6 11.39 -3.17 -6.25
C TYR A 6 10.83 -2.55 -4.96
N HIS A 7 9.74 -1.79 -5.01
CA HIS A 7 9.25 -1.02 -3.85
C HIS A 7 9.09 -1.88 -2.57
N ASP A 8 8.71 -3.15 -2.74
CA ASP A 8 8.42 -4.11 -1.68
C ASP A 8 9.55 -5.12 -1.37
N ILE A 9 10.76 -4.96 -1.92
CA ILE A 9 11.81 -6.00 -1.82
C ILE A 9 12.27 -6.27 -0.39
N GLY A 10 12.03 -5.36 0.56
CA GLY A 10 12.34 -5.58 1.96
C GLY A 10 11.43 -6.62 2.63
N LYS A 11 10.33 -7.01 1.99
CA LYS A 11 9.45 -8.08 2.49
C LYS A 11 10.09 -9.47 2.39
N ILE A 12 11.12 -9.66 1.56
CA ILE A 12 11.70 -10.98 1.21
C ILE A 12 12.16 -11.76 2.45
N ASP A 13 12.89 -11.13 3.37
CA ASP A 13 13.43 -11.81 4.56
C ASP A 13 12.33 -12.31 5.51
N LYS A 14 11.22 -11.57 5.57
CA LYS A 14 10.08 -11.83 6.47
C LYS A 14 8.80 -12.16 5.68
N ALA A 15 8.92 -12.78 4.51
CA ALA A 15 7.82 -12.93 3.55
C ALA A 15 6.50 -13.45 4.16
N SER A 16 6.60 -14.45 5.05
CA SER A 16 5.47 -15.06 5.77
C SER A 16 4.69 -14.14 6.74
N TYR A 17 5.13 -12.90 6.96
CA TYR A 17 4.37 -11.91 7.71
C TYR A 17 3.42 -11.09 6.82
N PHE A 18 3.60 -11.13 5.50
CA PHE A 18 2.81 -10.34 4.56
C PHE A 18 1.72 -11.18 3.92
N ILE A 19 0.49 -10.66 3.91
CA ILE A 19 -0.72 -11.43 3.58
C ILE A 19 -0.73 -11.92 2.13
N GLU A 20 -0.10 -11.18 1.22
CA GLU A 20 0.05 -11.55 -0.19
C GLU A 20 0.88 -12.82 -0.41
N ASN A 21 1.70 -13.21 0.57
CA ASN A 21 2.51 -14.43 0.53
C ASN A 21 1.87 -15.60 1.29
N MET A 22 0.69 -15.39 1.87
CA MET A 22 -0.01 -16.41 2.66
C MET A 22 -0.98 -17.21 1.80
N THR A 23 -1.08 -18.51 2.09
CA THR A 23 -2.13 -19.36 1.49
C THR A 23 -3.46 -19.18 2.24
N THR A 24 -4.59 -19.47 1.57
CA THR A 24 -5.95 -19.28 2.12
C THR A 24 -6.22 -19.99 3.45
N HIS A 25 -5.45 -21.01 3.80
CA HIS A 25 -5.61 -21.80 5.01
C HIS A 25 -4.59 -21.47 6.11
N GLU A 26 -3.62 -20.60 5.82
CA GLU A 26 -2.55 -20.28 6.76
C GLU A 26 -3.00 -19.22 7.78
N LYS A 27 -2.72 -19.47 9.07
CA LYS A 27 -2.99 -18.47 10.11
C LYS A 27 -1.92 -17.39 10.10
N SER A 28 -2.34 -16.13 10.12
CA SER A 28 -1.41 -15.00 10.13
C SER A 28 -0.48 -15.05 11.34
N LYS A 29 0.83 -14.87 11.10
CA LYS A 29 1.84 -14.78 12.17
C LYS A 29 1.57 -13.61 13.13
N HIS A 30 0.89 -12.57 12.65
CA HIS A 30 0.46 -11.42 13.45
C HIS A 30 -0.57 -11.76 14.54
N THR A 31 -1.23 -12.93 14.49
CA THR A 31 -2.17 -13.36 15.54
C THR A 31 -1.52 -13.59 16.89
N LYS A 32 -0.20 -13.87 16.92
CA LYS A 32 0.57 -14.13 18.14
C LYS A 32 1.39 -12.92 18.62
N LEU A 33 1.27 -11.78 17.94
CA LEU A 33 2.08 -10.59 18.20
C LEU A 33 1.22 -9.45 18.75
N SER A 34 1.85 -8.55 19.52
CA SER A 34 1.23 -7.27 19.84
C SER A 34 1.02 -6.43 18.56
N PRO A 35 0.04 -5.52 18.54
CA PRO A 35 -0.16 -4.63 17.40
C PRO A 35 1.09 -3.78 17.11
N ASN A 36 1.77 -3.26 18.13
CA ASN A 36 3.00 -2.46 17.96
C ASN A 36 4.12 -3.27 17.28
N LEU A 37 4.34 -4.52 17.72
CA LEU A 37 5.35 -5.38 17.10
C LEU A 37 4.98 -5.73 15.65
N SER A 38 3.70 -5.96 15.39
CA SER A 38 3.20 -6.18 14.04
C SER A 38 3.42 -4.97 13.14
N ALA A 39 3.09 -3.77 13.63
CA ALA A 39 3.31 -2.51 12.91
C ALA A 39 4.81 -2.29 12.63
N LEU A 40 5.69 -2.59 13.59
CA LEU A 40 7.13 -2.52 13.42
C LEU A 40 7.64 -3.49 12.34
N ILE A 41 7.18 -4.73 12.35
CA ILE A 41 7.55 -5.71 11.31
C ILE A 41 7.12 -5.22 9.94
N ILE A 42 5.86 -4.78 9.81
CA ILE A 42 5.34 -4.26 8.56
C ILE A 42 6.14 -3.03 8.13
N SER A 43 6.30 -2.01 8.97
CA SER A 43 6.98 -0.77 8.57
C SER A 43 8.47 -0.96 8.29
N SER A 44 9.12 -1.96 8.92
CA SER A 44 10.55 -2.23 8.72
C SER A 44 10.91 -2.63 7.28
N HIS A 45 9.97 -3.16 6.48
CA HIS A 45 10.25 -3.58 5.11
C HIS A 45 10.77 -2.42 4.23
N VAL A 46 10.38 -1.18 4.53
CA VAL A 46 10.86 0.00 3.80
C VAL A 46 12.36 0.16 3.98
N LYS A 47 12.82 0.15 5.24
CA LYS A 47 14.24 0.28 5.58
C LYS A 47 15.04 -0.94 5.14
N ASP A 48 14.53 -2.14 5.42
CA ASP A 48 15.15 -3.42 5.04
C ASP A 48 15.32 -3.47 3.50
N GLY A 49 14.32 -3.01 2.75
CA GLY A 49 14.36 -2.92 1.29
C GLY A 49 15.36 -1.90 0.77
N ALA A 50 15.45 -0.72 1.40
CA ALA A 50 16.41 0.30 1.01
C ALA A 50 17.87 -0.13 1.27
N ASP A 51 18.12 -0.82 2.38
CA ASP A 51 19.42 -1.40 2.72
C ASP A 51 19.79 -2.52 1.74
N LEU A 52 18.84 -3.38 1.38
CA LEU A 52 19.01 -4.41 0.37
C LEU A 52 19.32 -3.81 -1.01
N ALA A 53 18.55 -2.81 -1.44
CA ALA A 53 18.77 -2.10 -2.69
C ALA A 53 20.14 -1.42 -2.73
N LYS A 54 20.58 -0.83 -1.61
CA LYS A 54 21.92 -0.24 -1.48
C LYS A 54 23.01 -1.30 -1.60
N LYS A 55 22.86 -2.45 -0.92
CA LYS A 55 23.80 -3.58 -0.98
C LYS A 55 24.01 -4.06 -2.42
N TYR A 56 22.93 -4.16 -3.20
CA TYR A 56 22.98 -4.56 -4.61
C TYR A 56 23.19 -3.40 -5.59
N LYS A 57 23.56 -2.21 -5.09
CA LYS A 57 23.88 -1.03 -5.90
C LYS A 57 22.76 -0.61 -6.86
N LEU A 58 21.50 -0.81 -6.48
CA LEU A 58 20.38 -0.31 -7.26
C LEU A 58 20.43 1.23 -7.36
N PRO A 59 20.04 1.81 -8.51
CA PRO A 59 20.03 3.25 -8.70
C PRO A 59 19.26 4.00 -7.61
N ARG A 60 19.70 5.23 -7.31
CA ARG A 60 19.07 6.08 -6.29
C ARG A 60 17.56 6.22 -6.50
N VAL A 61 17.10 6.35 -7.75
CA VAL A 61 15.67 6.49 -8.07
C VAL A 61 14.83 5.30 -7.58
N ILE A 62 15.40 4.09 -7.57
CA ILE A 62 14.71 2.88 -7.07
C ILE A 62 14.74 2.86 -5.55
N ARG A 63 15.89 3.18 -4.95
CA ARG A 63 16.05 3.26 -3.49
C ARG A 63 15.10 4.31 -2.89
N ASP A 64 14.95 5.44 -3.56
CA ASP A 64 14.06 6.53 -3.15
C ASP A 64 12.59 6.08 -3.24
N ALA A 65 12.20 5.36 -4.30
CA ALA A 65 10.86 4.78 -4.40
C ALA A 65 10.56 3.78 -3.29
N ILE A 66 11.51 2.90 -2.95
CA ILE A 66 11.38 1.99 -1.80
C ILE A 66 11.15 2.78 -0.51
N MET A 67 11.98 3.80 -0.24
CA MET A 67 11.84 4.61 0.98
C MET A 67 10.54 5.41 1.06
N GLN A 68 9.99 5.84 -0.07
CA GLN A 68 8.92 6.86 -0.12
C GLN A 68 7.53 6.31 -0.39
N HIS A 69 7.38 5.07 -0.88
CA HIS A 69 6.08 4.59 -1.39
C HIS A 69 4.97 4.53 -0.33
N HIS A 70 5.30 4.52 0.96
CA HIS A 70 4.31 4.67 2.05
C HIS A 70 4.31 6.06 2.72
N GLY A 71 5.26 6.93 2.39
CA GLY A 71 5.40 8.24 3.02
C GLY A 71 5.45 8.12 4.54
N THR A 72 4.61 8.88 5.23
CA THR A 72 4.43 8.85 6.69
C THR A 72 3.06 8.31 7.09
N SER A 73 2.46 7.49 6.22
CA SER A 73 1.16 6.89 6.45
C SER A 73 1.15 6.03 7.72
N THR A 74 -0.03 5.85 8.30
CA THR A 74 -0.23 4.97 9.45
C THR A 74 -0.48 3.54 8.97
N VAL A 75 0.08 2.54 9.66
CA VAL A 75 -0.24 1.12 9.50
C VAL A 75 -1.59 0.87 10.19
N SER A 76 -2.66 1.37 9.56
CA SER A 76 -3.95 1.63 10.21
C SER A 76 -4.58 0.41 10.87
N TYR A 77 -4.49 -0.77 10.27
CA TYR A 77 -5.06 -1.99 10.86
C TYR A 77 -4.51 -2.28 12.26
N PHE A 78 -3.19 -2.19 12.43
CA PHE A 78 -2.57 -2.44 13.73
C PHE A 78 -2.75 -1.27 14.70
N TYR A 79 -2.85 -0.04 14.20
CA TYR A 79 -3.19 1.12 15.02
C TYR A 79 -4.60 0.98 15.63
N GLU A 80 -5.61 0.68 14.81
CA GLU A 80 -6.97 0.49 15.29
C GLU A 80 -7.07 -0.71 16.24
N LYS A 81 -6.40 -1.83 15.91
CA LYS A 81 -6.32 -2.99 16.82
C LYS A 81 -5.71 -2.63 18.18
N ALA A 82 -4.72 -1.75 18.22
CA ALA A 82 -4.13 -1.28 19.47
C ALA A 82 -5.10 -0.42 20.28
N ARG A 83 -5.89 0.43 19.61
CA ARG A 83 -6.93 1.27 20.23
C ARG A 83 -8.05 0.42 20.82
N GLU A 84 -8.49 -0.61 20.08
CA GLU A 84 -9.50 -1.56 20.55
C GLU A 84 -9.03 -2.35 21.79
N GLN A 85 -7.75 -2.70 21.86
CA GLN A 85 -7.17 -3.40 23.01
C GLN A 85 -6.99 -2.50 24.24
N ASN A 86 -6.93 -1.18 24.06
CA ASN A 86 -6.66 -0.21 25.11
C ASN A 86 -7.65 0.97 25.05
N PRO A 87 -8.97 0.75 25.20
CA PRO A 87 -9.99 1.77 24.94
C PRO A 87 -9.92 2.98 25.89
N HIS A 88 -9.23 2.83 27.03
CA HIS A 88 -9.10 3.87 28.05
C HIS A 88 -7.72 4.54 28.09
N MET A 89 -6.78 4.13 27.23
CA MET A 89 -5.46 4.74 27.15
C MET A 89 -5.20 5.25 25.73
N PRO A 90 -4.66 6.47 25.59
CA PRO A 90 -4.27 6.98 24.28
C PRO A 90 -3.15 6.09 23.70
N VAL A 91 -3.38 5.60 22.49
CA VAL A 91 -2.35 4.89 21.71
C VAL A 91 -1.52 5.93 20.98
N GLN A 92 -0.19 5.85 21.12
CA GLN A 92 0.74 6.71 20.38
C GLN A 92 0.75 6.32 18.90
N GLU A 93 0.18 7.17 18.04
CA GLU A 93 0.07 6.91 16.59
C GLU A 93 1.45 6.81 15.93
N GLU A 94 2.45 7.51 16.46
CA GLU A 94 3.83 7.54 15.95
C GLU A 94 4.45 6.14 15.89
N LEU A 95 4.05 5.23 16.79
CA LEU A 95 4.53 3.84 16.80
C LEU A 95 3.99 3.00 15.64
N PHE A 96 3.01 3.54 14.91
CA PHE A 96 2.35 2.88 13.78
C PHE A 96 2.60 3.61 12.47
N ARG A 97 3.37 4.69 12.46
CA ARG A 97 3.66 5.44 11.23
C ARG A 97 4.93 4.93 10.54
N TYR A 98 4.92 4.98 9.21
CA TYR A 98 6.16 4.89 8.44
C TYR A 98 7.05 6.10 8.70
N SER A 99 8.36 5.90 8.69
CA SER A 99 9.33 6.97 8.96
C SER A 99 9.45 8.00 7.83
N GLY A 100 8.87 7.73 6.66
CA GLY A 100 9.07 8.53 5.46
C GLY A 100 10.47 8.40 4.85
N PRO A 101 10.87 9.37 4.00
CA PRO A 101 10.21 10.66 3.77
C PRO A 101 8.94 10.56 2.90
N LEU A 102 8.21 11.68 2.77
CA LEU A 102 7.12 11.80 1.79
C LEU A 102 7.65 11.59 0.35
N PRO A 103 6.80 11.19 -0.61
CA PRO A 103 7.14 11.22 -2.02
C PRO A 103 7.66 12.58 -2.46
N GLN A 104 8.90 12.60 -2.98
CA GLN A 104 9.58 13.81 -3.45
C GLN A 104 9.39 14.07 -4.94
N THR A 105 8.78 13.12 -5.66
CA THR A 105 8.55 13.22 -7.10
C THR A 105 7.15 12.73 -7.45
N ARG A 106 6.68 13.15 -8.62
CA ARG A 106 5.38 12.74 -9.17
C ARG A 106 5.33 11.22 -9.33
N GLU A 107 6.41 10.60 -9.78
CA GLU A 107 6.50 9.15 -9.97
C GLU A 107 6.38 8.38 -8.66
N ASN A 108 7.06 8.82 -7.60
CA ASN A 108 6.99 8.15 -6.30
C ASN A 108 5.61 8.31 -5.66
N ALA A 109 4.95 9.45 -5.87
CA ALA A 109 3.57 9.63 -5.45
C ALA A 109 2.60 8.73 -6.24
N ILE A 110 2.80 8.59 -7.56
CA ILE A 110 2.01 7.64 -8.36
C ILE A 110 2.23 6.20 -7.89
N ILE A 111 3.45 5.81 -7.51
CA ILE A 111 3.72 4.47 -6.93
C ILE A 111 2.94 4.28 -5.62
N MET A 112 2.98 5.26 -4.71
CA MET A 112 2.21 5.24 -3.46
C MET A 112 0.70 5.07 -3.73
N LEU A 113 0.16 5.86 -4.67
CA LEU A 113 -1.26 5.82 -5.01
C LEU A 113 -1.64 4.48 -5.64
N ALA A 114 -0.81 3.97 -6.55
CA ALA A 114 -1.04 2.69 -7.21
C ALA A 114 -1.02 1.53 -6.20
N ASP A 115 -0.04 1.48 -5.30
CA ASP A 115 0.06 0.48 -4.23
C ASP A 115 -1.18 0.50 -3.32
N SER A 116 -1.57 1.70 -2.87
CA SER A 116 -2.74 1.87 -2.00
C SER A 116 -4.04 1.42 -2.68
N VAL A 117 -4.21 1.77 -3.97
CA VAL A 117 -5.37 1.36 -4.78
C VAL A 117 -5.38 -0.14 -5.02
N GLU A 118 -4.24 -0.73 -5.36
CA GLU A 118 -4.09 -2.16 -5.60
C GLU A 118 -4.50 -2.94 -4.34
N ALA A 119 -3.91 -2.61 -3.19
CA ALA A 119 -4.18 -3.26 -1.92
C ALA A 119 -5.67 -3.17 -1.52
N ALA A 120 -6.27 -1.99 -1.64
CA ALA A 120 -7.69 -1.78 -1.31
C ALA A 120 -8.64 -2.49 -2.30
N SER A 121 -8.25 -2.60 -3.56
CA SER A 121 -9.06 -3.25 -4.58
C SER A 121 -9.17 -4.77 -4.35
N ARG A 122 -8.16 -5.40 -3.73
CA ARG A 122 -8.17 -6.86 -3.45
C ARG A 122 -9.32 -7.30 -2.56
N SER A 123 -9.83 -6.43 -1.69
CA SER A 123 -10.97 -6.73 -0.83
C SER A 123 -12.34 -6.56 -1.50
N LEU A 124 -12.40 -6.05 -2.73
CA LEU A 124 -13.66 -5.94 -3.46
C LEU A 124 -14.02 -7.29 -4.08
N ALA A 125 -15.14 -7.87 -3.63
CA ALA A 125 -15.65 -9.15 -4.12
C ALA A 125 -16.22 -9.05 -5.54
N THR A 126 -16.94 -7.97 -5.83
CA THR A 126 -17.46 -7.60 -7.15
C THR A 126 -17.37 -6.08 -7.29
N SER A 127 -16.92 -5.62 -8.46
CA SER A 127 -16.57 -4.21 -8.62
C SER A 127 -17.17 -3.66 -9.90
N SER A 128 -18.28 -2.93 -9.78
CA SER A 128 -18.76 -2.14 -10.92
C SER A 128 -17.76 -1.03 -11.26
N PRO A 129 -17.69 -0.57 -12.52
CA PRO A 129 -16.82 0.55 -12.90
C PRO A 129 -16.99 1.80 -12.02
N LYS A 130 -18.22 2.06 -11.57
CA LYS A 130 -18.53 3.18 -10.67
C LYS A 130 -17.91 2.96 -9.28
N LEU A 131 -18.08 1.78 -8.70
CA LEU A 131 -17.51 1.46 -7.38
C LEU A 131 -15.98 1.52 -7.38
N LEU A 132 -15.33 1.03 -8.44
CA LEU A 132 -13.87 1.14 -8.60
C LEU A 132 -13.43 2.61 -8.64
N ARG A 133 -14.12 3.42 -9.43
CA ARG A 133 -13.82 4.86 -9.55
C ARG A 133 -13.97 5.57 -8.21
N ASP A 134 -15.04 5.31 -7.49
CA ASP A 134 -15.31 5.91 -6.18
C ASP A 134 -14.23 5.49 -5.15
N LEU A 135 -13.79 4.21 -5.19
CA LEU A 135 -12.68 3.74 -4.36
C LEU A 135 -11.37 4.46 -4.67
N VAL A 136 -11.00 4.58 -5.95
CA VAL A 136 -9.77 5.26 -6.37
C VAL A 136 -9.79 6.72 -5.95
N LYS A 137 -10.90 7.43 -6.20
CA LYS A 137 -11.07 8.83 -5.78
C LYS A 137 -10.94 8.99 -4.27
N LYS A 138 -11.57 8.09 -3.49
CA LYS A 138 -11.47 8.10 -2.04
C LYS A 138 -10.02 7.95 -1.58
N ILE A 139 -9.28 6.97 -2.09
CA ILE A 139 -7.90 6.72 -1.69
C ILE A 139 -6.99 7.91 -2.02
N ILE A 140 -7.13 8.48 -3.21
CA ILE A 140 -6.35 9.65 -3.62
C ILE A 140 -6.69 10.86 -2.73
N HIS A 141 -7.98 11.07 -2.44
CA HIS A 141 -8.42 12.12 -1.54
C HIS A 141 -7.87 11.92 -0.12
N ASP A 142 -7.90 10.70 0.42
CA ASP A 142 -7.38 10.41 1.76
C ASP A 142 -5.86 10.70 1.84
N LYS A 143 -5.09 10.37 0.79
CA LYS A 143 -3.66 10.70 0.70
C LYS A 143 -3.40 12.20 0.58
N PHE A 144 -4.21 12.91 -0.19
CA PHE A 144 -4.14 14.36 -0.31
C PHE A 144 -4.46 15.05 1.03
N SER A 145 -5.58 14.71 1.65
CA SER A 145 -6.04 15.28 2.92
C SER A 145 -5.13 14.97 4.11
N SER A 146 -4.31 13.91 4.01
CA SER A 146 -3.28 13.56 5.00
C SER A 146 -1.88 14.10 4.67
N ALA A 147 -1.78 15.09 3.77
CA ALA A 147 -0.54 15.75 3.38
C ALA A 147 0.54 14.80 2.82
N GLN A 148 0.15 13.60 2.36
CA GLN A 148 1.12 12.63 1.84
C GLN A 148 1.70 13.03 0.48
N LEU A 149 1.09 13.99 -0.21
CA LEU A 149 1.46 14.40 -1.55
C LEU A 149 2.16 15.78 -1.61
N ASP A 150 2.31 16.45 -0.46
CA ASP A 150 2.77 17.85 -0.35
C ASP A 150 4.15 18.11 -0.97
N GLN A 151 5.01 17.09 -1.04
CA GLN A 151 6.38 17.20 -1.55
C GLN A 151 6.55 16.57 -2.95
N SER A 152 5.45 16.14 -3.58
CA SER A 152 5.49 15.37 -4.84
C SER A 152 5.40 16.21 -6.12
N ASN A 153 5.00 17.48 -6.01
CA ASN A 153 4.66 18.35 -7.15
C ASN A 153 3.50 17.86 -8.03
N LEU A 154 2.60 17.03 -7.47
CA LEU A 154 1.31 16.73 -8.12
C LEU A 154 0.34 17.89 -7.92
N THR A 155 -0.34 18.27 -9.00
CA THR A 155 -1.45 19.23 -9.00
C THR A 155 -2.78 18.50 -8.87
N LEU A 156 -3.86 19.22 -8.54
CA LEU A 156 -5.21 18.64 -8.53
C LEU A 156 -5.62 18.06 -9.89
N ARG A 157 -5.20 18.68 -10.99
CA ARG A 157 -5.41 18.14 -12.34
C ARG A 157 -4.72 16.79 -12.51
N ASP A 158 -3.49 16.65 -12.02
CA ASP A 158 -2.77 15.38 -12.10
C ASP A 158 -3.49 14.27 -11.32
N LEU A 159 -4.12 14.60 -10.18
CA LEU A 159 -4.91 13.64 -9.41
C LEU A 159 -6.11 13.11 -10.21
N ASP A 160 -6.83 14.00 -10.91
CA ASP A 160 -7.93 13.61 -11.79
C ASP A 160 -7.43 12.73 -12.96
N GLU A 161 -6.30 13.07 -13.57
CA GLU A 161 -5.68 12.27 -14.63
C GLU A 161 -5.21 10.90 -14.13
N ILE A 162 -4.68 10.81 -12.91
CA ILE A 162 -4.30 9.54 -12.28
C ILE A 162 -5.52 8.65 -12.06
N VAL A 163 -6.66 9.21 -11.63
CA VAL A 163 -7.92 8.45 -11.53
C VAL A 163 -8.26 7.82 -12.88
N GLU A 164 -8.30 8.62 -13.95
CA GLU A 164 -8.62 8.10 -15.29
C GLU A 164 -7.59 7.08 -15.77
N GLY A 165 -6.30 7.28 -15.47
CA GLY A 165 -5.23 6.35 -15.82
C GLY A 165 -5.33 4.98 -15.13
N PHE A 166 -5.85 4.93 -13.90
CA PHE A 166 -6.03 3.67 -13.17
C PHE A 166 -7.25 2.87 -13.64
N MET A 167 -8.31 3.54 -14.13
CA MET A 167 -9.58 2.89 -14.45
C MET A 167 -9.48 1.74 -15.47
N PRO A 168 -8.81 1.88 -16.63
CA PRO A 168 -8.72 0.79 -17.60
C PRO A 168 -7.98 -0.44 -17.06
N ILE A 169 -6.95 -0.22 -16.23
CA ILE A 169 -6.14 -1.29 -15.64
C ILE A 169 -6.98 -2.07 -14.63
N LEU A 170 -7.65 -1.37 -13.72
CA LEU A 170 -8.52 -1.99 -12.71
C LEU A 170 -9.69 -2.71 -13.37
N GLN A 171 -10.35 -2.07 -14.34
CA GLN A 171 -11.42 -2.73 -15.10
C GLN A 171 -10.91 -3.99 -15.79
N GLY A 172 -9.72 -3.97 -16.40
CA GLY A 172 -9.13 -5.18 -16.99
C GLY A 172 -8.98 -6.32 -15.98
N ILE A 173 -8.45 -6.03 -14.79
CA ILE A 173 -8.23 -7.01 -13.71
C ILE A 173 -9.57 -7.57 -13.19
N PHE A 174 -10.56 -6.71 -12.96
CA PHE A 174 -11.82 -7.12 -12.34
C PHE A 174 -12.84 -7.72 -13.32
N HIS A 175 -12.87 -7.32 -14.60
CA HIS A 175 -13.74 -7.97 -15.59
C HIS A 175 -13.29 -9.40 -15.93
N THR A 176 -11.99 -9.72 -15.86
CA THR A 176 -11.52 -11.10 -16.02
C THR A 176 -11.87 -12.03 -14.85
N ARG A 177 -12.37 -11.49 -13.74
CA ARG A 177 -12.77 -12.26 -12.56
C ARG A 177 -14.24 -12.64 -12.54
N ASP A 178 -15.05 -12.21 -13.50
CA ASP A 178 -16.39 -12.79 -13.66
C ASP A 178 -16.21 -14.30 -13.88
N PRO A 179 -16.82 -15.16 -13.04
CA PRO A 179 -16.70 -16.58 -13.23
C PRO A 179 -17.25 -16.87 -14.62
N ILE A 180 -16.40 -17.37 -15.52
CA ILE A 180 -16.88 -18.05 -16.71
C ILE A 180 -17.73 -19.20 -16.18
N THR A 181 -19.03 -19.00 -16.08
CA THR A 181 -20.02 -20.05 -15.95
C THR A 181 -19.88 -20.87 -17.23
N LYS A 182 -18.99 -21.86 -17.20
CA LYS A 182 -19.02 -22.97 -18.13
C LYS A 182 -20.25 -23.81 -17.79
N GLU A 183 -21.44 -23.30 -18.11
CA GLU A 183 -22.49 -24.18 -18.59
C GLU A 183 -22.15 -24.48 -20.05
N ARG A 184 -21.40 -25.56 -20.25
CA ARG A 184 -21.40 -26.27 -21.52
C ARG A 184 -22.23 -27.53 -21.34
N ARG A 185 -23.40 -27.46 -21.97
CA ARG A 185 -24.33 -28.52 -22.42
C ARG A 185 -23.92 -29.96 -22.18
#